data_AF-A0A9E7F782-F1
#
_entry.id   AF-A0A9E7F782-F1
#
_cell.length_a   1.000
_cell.length_b   1.000
_cell.length_c   1.000
_cell.angle_alpha   90.00
_cell.angle_beta   90.00
_cell.angle_gamma   90.00
#
_symmetry.space_group_name_H-M   'P 1'
#
loop_
_entity.id
_entity.type
_entity.pdbx_description
1 polymer ?
#
loop_
_entity_poly.entity_id
_entity_poly.type
_entity_poly.pdbx_seq_one_letter_code
_entity_poly.pdbx_strand_id
1 'polypeptide(L)'
;MLVTSGRRCSREGREGMGSTEVLLLLFLTLGPIGSTGEENTSTDITFPLPSNCPKSCGNISFEYPFGIGSGCFRPGFNLTCMSHSTDPPTRSLFLGDGTVEVIDFDMDNGIVYVKTPIVTMGVDEDYFNHTLIDLRNFPFSFNLLANLTSSSADSLTSNKIYVAGCSANAYLVDLATNTTVDSCSTTCYPNSSSPHEYCTISMYYWNAMNFTSLEIRLTRLNQNEHHLFNTSPIKAFMYHPNNFTEDIEKILNGTETLVTMTTLAYYMADYPTCKEAKNHTMTYACRSNNSDCFDIFPNFAHQNYTIGYICQCSLSYQGSPYIPYGCYDKTFTPSLPNNCSTKCGDVDIFFPFGVEEGCYRDKSFFLTCIRATKPPTLSFQDYYMVVNMSLEEGTLAVKKKTYDYFFSFAYNNQPFIGLEEIFILNWIITDQSCEYAQQNTTTFACVDQHSSCSDKKINSNGQKISGYRCQCNNGYEGNPYLLNGCTDIDECRNPQKYLCYGTCTNTMGGYSCTCPPGSSGDPTQKACVPDKKHTLVLGVIIGVSNGVGLLLLSTSLIILRRKWKKRKQKRIREKHFRQNHVDQATEGTSRNYSLEKEILWTEAAGRGKG
;
A
#
# COMPACT_ATOMS: atom_id res chain seq x y z
N MET A 1 -12.47 -71.80 10.21
CA MET A 1 -12.13 -73.12 10.80
C MET A 1 -13.05 -73.36 11.98
N LEU A 2 -13.56 -74.59 12.12
CA LEU A 2 -14.19 -75.16 13.32
C LEU A 2 -13.40 -74.78 14.60
N VAL A 3 -13.94 -74.64 15.83
CA VAL A 3 -14.64 -75.65 16.65
C VAL A 3 -15.27 -74.98 17.90
N THR A 4 -16.48 -75.45 18.22
CA THR A 4 -17.34 -75.52 19.43
C THR A 4 -16.83 -75.15 20.85
N SER A 5 -17.76 -74.68 21.72
CA SER A 5 -18.24 -75.42 22.92
C SER A 5 -19.47 -74.74 23.52
N GLY A 6 -20.41 -75.51 24.07
CA GLY A 6 -21.65 -75.01 24.70
C GLY A 6 -22.04 -75.74 25.99
N ARG A 7 -23.32 -75.56 26.37
CA ARG A 7 -24.13 -76.14 27.49
C ARG A 7 -24.16 -75.31 28.78
N ARG A 8 -25.25 -75.23 29.56
CA ARG A 8 -26.66 -75.70 29.51
C ARG A 8 -27.43 -75.09 30.71
N CYS A 9 -28.75 -75.01 30.57
CA CYS A 9 -29.83 -74.52 31.45
C CYS A 9 -29.84 -74.94 32.93
N SER A 10 -30.59 -74.20 33.77
CA SER A 10 -31.81 -74.74 34.41
C SER A 10 -32.74 -73.65 34.98
N ARG A 11 -34.04 -73.98 35.04
CA ARG A 11 -35.21 -73.17 35.43
C ARG A 11 -35.82 -73.75 36.72
N GLU A 12 -36.70 -72.95 37.33
CA GLU A 12 -37.87 -73.31 38.17
C GLU A 12 -37.76 -73.41 39.71
N GLY A 13 -38.72 -72.75 40.37
CA GLY A 13 -39.06 -72.85 41.80
C GLY A 13 -40.06 -71.76 42.20
N ARG A 14 -41.27 -72.14 42.63
CA ARG A 14 -42.50 -71.34 42.78
C ARG A 14 -42.96 -71.34 44.25
N GLU A 15 -43.76 -70.32 44.61
CA GLU A 15 -44.78 -70.24 45.70
C GLU A 15 -44.42 -69.73 47.11
N GLY A 16 -45.31 -68.88 47.65
CA GLY A 16 -45.42 -68.50 49.06
C GLY A 16 -46.16 -67.17 49.28
N MET A 17 -47.32 -67.20 49.93
CA MET A 17 -48.36 -66.15 50.01
C MET A 17 -48.66 -65.77 51.49
N GLY A 18 -49.09 -64.52 51.77
CA GLY A 18 -49.74 -64.05 53.03
C GLY A 18 -49.04 -62.85 53.70
N SER A 19 -49.57 -61.60 53.69
CA SER A 19 -50.72 -61.03 54.47
C SER A 19 -50.42 -61.01 55.98
N THR A 20 -50.47 -59.95 56.81
CA THR A 20 -51.34 -58.75 57.01
C THR A 20 -50.80 -58.06 58.30
N GLU A 21 -50.80 -56.75 58.60
CA GLU A 21 -51.88 -55.80 58.96
C GLU A 21 -51.24 -54.41 59.31
N VAL A 22 -51.69 -53.25 58.78
CA VAL A 22 -52.61 -52.21 59.36
C VAL A 22 -51.86 -51.16 60.25
N LEU A 23 -51.91 -49.81 60.10
CA LEU A 23 -53.04 -48.86 60.08
C LEU A 23 -52.61 -47.37 59.79
N LEU A 24 -53.51 -46.59 59.16
CA LEU A 24 -53.83 -45.13 59.25
C LEU A 24 -52.93 -43.97 58.72
N LEU A 25 -53.38 -43.44 57.56
CA LEU A 25 -53.64 -42.05 57.10
C LEU A 25 -53.21 -40.80 57.91
N LEU A 26 -52.56 -39.84 57.22
CA LEU A 26 -52.89 -38.40 57.19
C LEU A 26 -52.18 -37.66 56.03
N PHE A 27 -52.93 -36.81 55.32
CA PHE A 27 -52.58 -36.06 54.10
C PHE A 27 -51.75 -34.79 54.38
N LEU A 28 -50.90 -34.34 53.42
CA LEU A 28 -50.87 -32.97 52.81
C LEU A 28 -49.60 -32.67 51.96
N THR A 29 -49.84 -32.20 50.72
CA THR A 29 -49.00 -31.41 49.79
C THR A 29 -47.63 -31.94 49.32
N LEU A 30 -47.54 -32.37 48.05
CA LEU A 30 -46.27 -32.53 47.31
C LEU A 30 -46.12 -31.38 46.30
N GLY A 31 -45.08 -30.57 46.50
CA GLY A 31 -44.49 -29.70 45.48
C GLY A 31 -43.61 -30.50 44.49
N PRO A 32 -43.12 -29.87 43.42
CA PRO A 32 -42.43 -30.57 42.35
C PRO A 32 -40.97 -30.86 42.75
N ILE A 33 -40.51 -32.09 42.55
CA ILE A 33 -39.08 -32.43 42.59
C ILE A 33 -38.67 -32.82 41.19
N GLY A 34 -37.74 -32.03 40.65
CA GLY A 34 -37.16 -32.16 39.33
C GLY A 34 -36.38 -33.46 39.17
N SER A 35 -36.54 -34.06 38.00
CA SER A 35 -35.69 -35.13 37.50
C SER A 35 -34.46 -34.51 36.86
N THR A 36 -33.30 -34.89 37.37
CA THR A 36 -31.99 -34.73 36.75
C THR A 36 -32.01 -35.42 35.38
N GLY A 37 -32.03 -34.63 34.31
CA GLY A 37 -31.76 -35.09 32.95
C GLY A 37 -30.31 -34.80 32.62
N GLU A 38 -29.58 -35.83 32.21
CA GLU A 38 -28.31 -35.70 31.48
C GLU A 38 -28.56 -34.90 30.20
N GLU A 39 -27.98 -33.69 30.11
CA GLU A 39 -27.92 -32.91 28.87
C GLU A 39 -26.90 -33.54 27.92
N ASN A 40 -27.36 -34.43 27.05
CA ASN A 40 -26.71 -34.68 25.77
C ASN A 40 -26.90 -33.44 24.89
N THR A 41 -25.91 -32.56 24.88
CA THR A 41 -25.85 -31.36 24.02
C THR A 41 -25.58 -31.75 22.56
N SER A 42 -26.64 -32.10 21.81
CA SER A 42 -26.62 -32.00 20.35
C SER A 42 -27.08 -30.59 19.95
N THR A 43 -26.15 -29.61 19.97
CA THR A 43 -26.38 -28.27 19.42
C THR A 43 -26.22 -28.32 17.89
N ASP A 44 -27.20 -28.90 17.20
CA ASP A 44 -27.23 -28.89 15.74
C ASP A 44 -27.61 -27.47 15.26
N ILE A 45 -26.63 -26.74 14.72
CA ILE A 45 -26.81 -25.35 14.27
C ILE A 45 -27.49 -25.38 12.91
N THR A 46 -28.73 -24.92 12.88
CA THR A 46 -29.49 -24.74 11.65
C THR A 46 -29.36 -23.30 11.16
N PHE A 47 -29.09 -23.14 9.86
CA PHE A 47 -29.10 -21.84 9.20
C PHE A 47 -30.51 -21.56 8.65
N PRO A 48 -31.03 -20.32 8.73
CA PRO A 48 -30.37 -19.09 9.20
C PRO A 48 -30.24 -19.00 10.73
N LEU A 49 -29.21 -18.29 11.20
CA LEU A 49 -29.02 -18.01 12.63
C LEU A 49 -30.24 -17.27 13.21
N PRO A 50 -30.54 -17.42 14.53
CA PRO A 50 -31.61 -16.68 15.18
C PRO A 50 -31.49 -15.16 14.94
N SER A 51 -32.60 -14.51 14.62
CA SER A 51 -32.62 -13.07 14.30
C SER A 51 -32.16 -12.16 15.44
N ASN A 52 -32.21 -12.67 16.67
CA ASN A 52 -31.90 -11.92 17.90
C ASN A 52 -30.47 -12.14 18.39
N CYS A 53 -29.59 -12.75 17.60
CA CYS A 53 -28.19 -12.93 17.98
C CYS A 53 -27.48 -11.57 18.09
N PRO A 54 -26.87 -11.23 19.24
CA PRO A 54 -26.05 -10.05 19.37
C PRO A 54 -24.88 -10.09 18.37
N LYS A 55 -24.58 -8.95 17.73
CA LYS A 55 -23.46 -8.79 16.78
C LYS A 55 -22.30 -7.96 17.33
N SER A 56 -22.47 -7.40 18.52
CA SER A 56 -21.46 -6.58 19.17
C SER A 56 -21.64 -6.55 20.69
N CYS A 57 -20.55 -6.23 21.37
CA CYS A 57 -20.49 -5.98 22.81
C CYS A 57 -19.53 -4.83 23.07
N GLY A 58 -20.04 -3.72 23.62
CA GLY A 58 -19.25 -2.50 23.76
C GLY A 58 -18.86 -1.97 22.38
N ASN A 59 -17.56 -1.76 22.16
CA ASN A 59 -17.00 -1.29 20.90
C ASN A 59 -16.55 -2.43 19.97
N ILE A 60 -16.73 -3.70 20.37
CA ILE A 60 -16.23 -4.85 19.62
C ILE A 60 -17.40 -5.49 18.86
N SER A 61 -17.24 -5.59 17.54
CA SER A 61 -18.14 -6.34 16.65
C SER A 61 -17.59 -7.73 16.38
N PHE A 62 -18.48 -8.72 16.28
CA PHE A 62 -18.11 -10.09 15.94
C PHE A 62 -19.18 -10.75 15.08
N GLU A 63 -18.77 -11.77 14.34
CA GLU A 63 -19.63 -12.55 13.46
C GLU A 63 -19.50 -14.05 13.78
N TYR A 64 -20.44 -14.85 13.29
CA TYR A 64 -20.35 -16.29 13.35
C TYR A 64 -19.01 -16.76 12.72
N PRO A 65 -18.24 -17.64 13.37
CA PRO A 65 -18.65 -18.68 14.32
C PRO A 65 -18.80 -18.20 15.76
N PHE A 66 -18.38 -16.97 16.07
CA PHE A 66 -18.51 -16.38 17.38
C PHE A 66 -19.91 -15.84 17.64
N GLY A 67 -20.37 -15.93 18.89
CA GLY A 67 -21.69 -15.41 19.24
C GLY A 67 -22.04 -15.52 20.71
N ILE A 68 -23.08 -14.78 21.10
CA ILE A 68 -23.60 -14.73 22.47
C ILE A 68 -25.01 -15.32 22.46
N GLY A 69 -25.26 -16.26 23.38
CA GLY A 69 -26.57 -16.89 23.54
C GLY A 69 -26.77 -18.16 22.72
N SER A 70 -27.74 -18.96 23.13
CA SER A 70 -27.99 -20.29 22.57
C SER A 70 -28.32 -20.23 21.08
N GLY A 71 -27.59 -21.02 20.28
CA GLY A 71 -27.79 -21.10 18.83
C GLY A 71 -27.15 -19.96 18.02
N CYS A 72 -26.41 -19.05 18.64
CA CYS A 72 -25.76 -17.92 17.97
C CYS A 72 -24.28 -18.14 17.66
N PHE A 73 -23.69 -19.23 18.14
CA PHE A 73 -22.27 -19.53 18.01
C PHE A 73 -22.05 -21.00 17.64
N ARG A 74 -20.92 -21.29 17.00
CA ARG A 74 -20.44 -22.66 16.79
C ARG A 74 -19.91 -23.25 18.10
N PRO A 75 -20.12 -24.54 18.44
CA PRO A 75 -19.62 -25.09 19.71
C PRO A 75 -18.13 -24.79 19.91
N GLY A 76 -17.78 -24.26 21.09
CA GLY A 76 -16.43 -23.78 21.41
C GLY A 76 -16.15 -22.30 21.08
N PHE A 77 -17.07 -21.59 20.42
CA PHE A 77 -16.95 -20.18 20.04
C PHE A 77 -17.94 -19.27 20.78
N ASN A 78 -18.45 -19.71 21.92
CA ASN A 78 -19.33 -18.89 22.75
C ASN A 78 -18.56 -17.69 23.33
N LEU A 79 -19.24 -16.56 23.39
CA LEU A 79 -18.73 -15.32 23.96
C LEU A 79 -19.58 -14.88 25.16
N THR A 80 -18.95 -14.15 26.07
CA THR A 80 -19.60 -13.57 27.25
C THR A 80 -19.40 -12.05 27.26
N CYS A 81 -20.48 -11.29 27.35
CA CYS A 81 -20.43 -9.82 27.40
C CYS A 81 -20.77 -9.35 28.82
N MET A 82 -19.81 -8.72 29.49
CA MET A 82 -19.96 -8.24 30.87
C MET A 82 -20.07 -6.71 30.90
N SER A 83 -20.94 -6.19 31.77
CA SER A 83 -21.09 -4.75 32.01
C SER A 83 -20.32 -4.33 33.26
N HIS A 84 -19.53 -3.27 33.15
CA HIS A 84 -18.86 -2.65 34.29
C HIS A 84 -19.65 -1.45 34.80
N SER A 85 -19.69 -1.31 36.12
CA SER A 85 -20.31 -0.18 36.83
C SER A 85 -19.41 1.06 36.78
N THR A 86 -19.04 1.50 35.58
CA THR A 86 -18.32 2.76 35.31
C THR A 86 -19.32 3.86 34.93
N ASP A 87 -18.93 5.14 35.05
CA ASP A 87 -19.73 6.27 34.57
C ASP A 87 -18.96 6.97 33.43
N PRO A 88 -19.33 6.77 32.15
CA PRO A 88 -20.45 5.96 31.64
C PRO A 88 -20.19 4.43 31.66
N PRO A 89 -21.25 3.59 31.70
CA PRO A 89 -21.11 2.13 31.83
C PRO A 89 -20.46 1.52 30.58
N THR A 90 -19.32 0.88 30.77
CA THR A 90 -18.58 0.18 29.71
C THR A 90 -18.96 -1.30 29.66
N ARG A 91 -18.83 -1.90 28.48
CA ARG A 91 -19.01 -3.35 28.27
C ARG A 91 -17.72 -3.94 27.72
N SER A 92 -17.30 -5.05 28.31
CA SER A 92 -16.13 -5.83 27.88
C SER A 92 -16.58 -7.20 27.38
N LEU A 93 -15.92 -7.67 26.33
CA LEU A 93 -16.18 -8.96 25.71
C LEU A 93 -15.15 -9.98 26.19
N PHE A 94 -15.58 -11.20 26.46
CA PHE A 94 -14.74 -12.29 26.93
C PHE A 94 -15.00 -13.56 26.12
N LEU A 95 -13.98 -14.42 26.01
CA LEU A 95 -14.13 -15.77 25.49
C LEU A 95 -14.88 -16.65 26.49
N GLY A 96 -15.77 -17.49 25.99
CA GLY A 96 -16.25 -18.67 26.69
C GLY A 96 -16.76 -18.43 28.10
N ASP A 97 -15.95 -18.86 29.07
CA ASP A 97 -16.19 -18.86 30.52
C ASP A 97 -15.99 -17.49 31.20
N GLY A 98 -15.58 -16.47 30.45
CA GLY A 98 -15.37 -15.12 30.97
C GLY A 98 -13.97 -14.85 31.50
N THR A 99 -13.01 -15.76 31.32
CA THR A 99 -11.64 -15.60 31.86
C THR A 99 -10.72 -14.75 30.99
N VAL A 100 -10.90 -14.79 29.66
CA VAL A 100 -10.02 -14.12 28.69
C VAL A 100 -10.76 -12.96 28.03
N GLU A 101 -10.32 -11.73 28.31
CA GLU A 101 -10.87 -10.51 27.72
C GLU A 101 -10.43 -10.37 26.24
N VAL A 102 -11.39 -10.20 25.35
CA VAL A 102 -11.19 -9.99 23.91
C VAL A 102 -11.05 -8.50 23.63
N ILE A 103 -10.11 -8.17 22.75
CA ILE A 103 -9.86 -6.80 22.29
C ILE A 103 -10.38 -6.62 20.86
N ASP A 104 -10.11 -7.58 19.96
CA ASP A 104 -10.55 -7.51 18.57
C ASP A 104 -10.53 -8.90 17.88
N PHE A 105 -11.19 -9.02 16.74
CA PHE A 105 -11.18 -10.21 15.89
C PHE A 105 -10.65 -9.90 14.49
N ASP A 106 -9.70 -10.72 14.02
CA ASP A 106 -9.29 -10.77 12.62
C ASP A 106 -9.85 -12.04 11.97
N MET A 107 -11.02 -11.88 11.38
CA MET A 107 -11.74 -12.97 10.70
C MET A 107 -11.04 -13.43 9.43
N ASP A 108 -10.29 -12.54 8.76
CA ASP A 108 -9.59 -12.86 7.51
C ASP A 108 -8.37 -13.75 7.80
N ASN A 109 -7.62 -13.44 8.87
CA ASN A 109 -6.42 -14.19 9.24
C ASN A 109 -6.66 -15.29 10.27
N GLY A 110 -7.86 -15.41 10.82
CA GLY A 110 -8.15 -16.45 11.81
C GLY A 110 -7.61 -16.17 13.21
N ILE A 111 -7.48 -14.88 13.57
CA ILE A 111 -6.82 -14.44 14.80
C ILE A 111 -7.84 -13.77 15.71
N VAL A 112 -7.73 -14.05 17.01
CA VAL A 112 -8.40 -13.30 18.09
C VAL A 112 -7.33 -12.55 18.86
N TYR A 113 -7.51 -11.25 19.01
CA TYR A 113 -6.67 -10.46 19.90
C TYR A 113 -7.29 -10.41 21.29
N VAL A 114 -6.51 -10.84 22.28
CA VAL A 114 -6.93 -10.87 23.68
C VAL A 114 -6.00 -10.04 24.53
N LYS A 115 -6.51 -9.57 25.67
CA LYS A 115 -5.72 -8.83 26.63
C LYS A 115 -4.63 -9.72 27.22
N THR A 116 -3.40 -9.23 27.20
CA THR A 116 -2.25 -9.98 27.71
C THR A 116 -2.42 -10.29 29.20
N PRO A 117 -2.29 -11.57 29.62
CA PRO A 117 -2.24 -11.93 31.03
C PRO A 117 -0.89 -11.49 31.61
N ILE A 118 -0.92 -10.75 32.71
CA ILE A 118 0.27 -10.37 33.47
C ILE A 118 0.14 -10.99 34.85
N VAL A 119 1.10 -11.85 35.21
CA VAL A 119 1.19 -12.45 36.54
C VAL A 119 2.41 -11.90 37.26
N THR A 120 2.31 -11.70 38.57
CA THR A 120 3.36 -11.10 39.39
C THR A 120 3.64 -11.97 40.60
N MET A 121 4.88 -12.44 40.73
CA MET A 121 5.42 -13.11 41.90
C MET A 121 5.99 -12.08 42.86
N GLY A 122 5.61 -12.20 44.14
CA GLY A 122 6.01 -11.28 45.20
C GLY A 122 7.52 -11.31 45.49
N VAL A 123 8.01 -10.27 46.17
CA VAL A 123 9.43 -10.14 46.55
C VAL A 123 9.86 -11.22 47.55
N ASP A 124 8.93 -11.61 48.44
CA ASP A 124 9.16 -12.58 49.54
C ASP A 124 8.77 -14.02 49.17
N GLU A 125 8.36 -14.25 47.91
CA GLU A 125 8.01 -15.58 47.43
C GLU A 125 9.25 -16.30 46.91
N ASP A 126 9.42 -17.57 47.30
CA ASP A 126 10.48 -18.46 46.79
C ASP A 126 10.02 -19.27 45.57
N TYR A 127 8.72 -19.56 45.49
CA TYR A 127 8.08 -20.33 44.43
C TYR A 127 6.70 -19.75 44.10
N PHE A 128 6.38 -19.65 42.82
CA PHE A 128 5.09 -19.19 42.33
C PHE A 128 4.69 -19.97 41.07
N ASN A 129 3.46 -20.45 41.00
CA ASN A 129 2.90 -21.02 39.79
C ASN A 129 1.56 -20.38 39.46
N HIS A 130 1.32 -20.13 38.18
CA HIS A 130 0.06 -19.53 37.74
C HIS A 130 -0.26 -19.96 36.31
N THR A 131 -1.52 -20.29 36.05
CA THR A 131 -2.02 -20.53 34.69
C THR A 131 -2.09 -19.20 33.96
N LEU A 132 -1.39 -19.06 32.83
CA LEU A 132 -1.44 -17.83 32.05
C LEU A 132 -2.79 -17.71 31.33
N ILE A 133 -3.13 -18.73 30.54
CA ILE A 133 -4.41 -18.89 29.85
C ILE A 133 -4.69 -20.40 29.73
N ASP A 134 -5.94 -20.79 29.98
CA ASP A 134 -6.44 -22.15 29.81
C ASP A 134 -7.41 -22.22 28.62
N LEU A 135 -6.98 -22.89 27.54
CA LEU A 135 -7.72 -23.10 26.30
C LEU A 135 -8.09 -24.57 26.07
N ARG A 136 -7.94 -25.47 27.07
CA ARG A 136 -8.14 -26.93 26.89
C ARG A 136 -9.49 -27.31 26.29
N ASN A 137 -10.51 -26.52 26.58
CA ASN A 137 -11.88 -26.75 26.12
C ASN A 137 -12.28 -25.87 24.94
N PHE A 138 -11.35 -25.10 24.39
CA PHE A 138 -11.62 -24.14 23.34
C PHE A 138 -10.77 -24.41 22.10
N PRO A 139 -11.30 -24.15 20.90
CA PRO A 139 -10.59 -24.37 19.65
C PRO A 139 -9.65 -23.19 19.32
N PHE A 140 -8.84 -22.79 20.30
CA PHE A 140 -7.86 -21.71 20.21
C PHE A 140 -6.47 -22.25 20.53
N SER A 141 -5.43 -21.66 19.94
CA SER A 141 -4.05 -22.00 20.25
C SER A 141 -3.13 -20.78 20.13
N PHE A 142 -2.05 -20.82 20.90
CA PHE A 142 -1.03 -19.75 20.94
C PHE A 142 -0.07 -19.81 19.75
N ASN A 143 0.03 -20.96 19.09
CA ASN A 143 0.92 -21.17 17.95
C ASN A 143 0.28 -22.17 16.99
N LEU A 144 -0.15 -21.68 15.82
CA LEU A 144 -0.69 -22.50 14.74
C LEU A 144 -0.06 -22.11 13.41
N LEU A 145 0.06 -23.09 12.53
CA LEU A 145 0.40 -22.88 11.13
C LEU A 145 -0.78 -23.28 10.25
N ALA A 146 -1.03 -22.55 9.17
CA ALA A 146 -2.01 -22.92 8.15
C ALA A 146 -1.37 -22.97 6.77
N ASN A 147 -1.78 -23.94 5.95
CA ASN A 147 -1.41 -23.96 4.53
C ASN A 147 -2.21 -22.90 3.76
N LEU A 148 -1.94 -21.62 4.01
CA LEU A 148 -2.57 -20.51 3.28
C LEU A 148 -2.25 -20.54 1.78
N THR A 149 -1.23 -21.31 1.39
CA THR A 149 -0.92 -21.63 0.00
C THR A 149 -0.82 -23.14 -0.21
N SER A 150 -0.93 -23.58 -1.47
CA SER A 150 -0.79 -25.00 -1.84
C SER A 150 0.59 -25.62 -1.58
N SER A 151 1.58 -24.82 -1.18
CA SER A 151 2.99 -25.23 -1.10
C SER A 151 3.70 -24.90 0.21
N SER A 152 3.15 -24.07 1.08
CA SER A 152 3.77 -23.74 2.37
C SER A 152 2.75 -23.45 3.47
N ALA A 153 3.09 -23.90 4.69
CA ALA A 153 2.41 -23.52 5.91
C ALA A 153 3.00 -22.18 6.40
N ASP A 154 2.13 -21.21 6.67
CA ASP A 154 2.49 -19.92 7.24
C ASP A 154 2.06 -19.85 8.71
N SER A 155 2.83 -19.14 9.53
CA SER A 155 2.50 -18.97 10.94
C SER A 155 1.35 -17.99 11.12
N LEU A 156 0.28 -18.43 11.78
CA LEU A 156 -0.87 -17.59 12.12
C LEU A 156 -0.59 -16.74 13.36
N THR A 157 0.21 -17.25 14.31
CA THR A 157 0.55 -16.54 15.56
C THR A 157 1.98 -16.83 16.00
N SER A 158 2.60 -15.85 16.67
CA SER A 158 3.99 -15.97 17.12
C SER A 158 4.18 -15.43 18.54
N ASN A 159 3.37 -15.83 19.51
CA ASN A 159 3.50 -15.30 20.88
C ASN A 159 4.84 -15.67 21.54
N LYS A 160 5.38 -14.74 22.33
CA LYS A 160 6.53 -14.96 23.22
C LYS A 160 6.12 -14.68 24.65
N ILE A 161 6.74 -15.39 25.60
CA ILE A 161 6.55 -15.13 27.02
C ILE A 161 7.78 -14.39 27.53
N TYR A 162 7.55 -13.27 28.20
CA TYR A 162 8.58 -12.46 28.82
C TYR A 162 8.50 -12.66 30.33
N VAL A 163 9.65 -12.91 30.94
CA VAL A 163 9.81 -12.94 32.38
C VAL A 163 10.82 -11.87 32.76
N ALA A 164 10.42 -10.95 33.61
CA ALA A 164 11.21 -9.79 33.96
C ALA A 164 11.24 -9.57 35.46
N GLY A 165 12.39 -9.15 35.94
CA GLY A 165 12.71 -9.10 37.37
C GLY A 165 14.04 -9.80 37.63
N CYS A 166 14.52 -9.73 38.87
CA CYS A 166 15.84 -10.21 39.22
C CYS A 166 15.81 -11.59 39.88
N SER A 167 16.82 -12.40 39.54
CA SER A 167 17.15 -13.65 40.25
C SER A 167 16.02 -14.68 40.21
N ALA A 168 15.53 -14.98 39.02
CA ALA A 168 14.43 -15.92 38.81
C ALA A 168 14.81 -16.99 37.79
N ASN A 169 14.39 -18.24 38.03
CA ASN A 169 14.19 -19.20 36.95
C ASN A 169 12.70 -19.29 36.64
N ALA A 170 12.39 -19.37 35.36
CA ALA A 170 11.06 -19.52 34.83
C ALA A 170 10.97 -20.78 33.98
N TYR A 171 9.91 -21.54 34.18
CA TYR A 171 9.61 -22.75 33.42
C TYR A 171 8.20 -22.63 32.86
N LEU A 172 8.07 -22.72 31.54
CA LEU A 172 6.79 -22.86 30.88
C LEU A 172 6.41 -24.35 30.88
N VAL A 173 5.25 -24.68 31.42
CA VAL A 173 4.78 -26.06 31.53
C VAL A 173 3.45 -26.20 30.81
N ASP A 174 3.35 -27.25 29.98
CA ASP A 174 2.08 -27.67 29.42
C ASP A 174 1.28 -28.40 30.50
N LEU A 175 0.13 -27.85 30.89
CA LEU A 175 -0.72 -28.44 31.94
C LEU A 175 -1.37 -29.75 31.52
N ALA A 176 -1.54 -30.02 30.22
CA ALA A 176 -2.15 -31.25 29.75
C ALA A 176 -1.22 -32.46 29.94
N THR A 177 0.07 -32.25 29.72
CA THR A 177 1.10 -33.31 29.75
C THR A 177 2.02 -33.22 30.97
N ASN A 178 1.98 -32.10 31.70
CA ASN A 178 2.88 -31.73 32.79
C ASN A 178 4.36 -31.74 32.38
N THR A 179 4.66 -31.50 31.10
CA THR A 179 6.03 -31.40 30.58
C THR A 179 6.48 -29.95 30.47
N THR A 180 7.72 -29.67 30.87
CA THR A 180 8.36 -28.37 30.64
C THR A 180 8.57 -28.17 29.14
N VAL A 181 7.96 -27.12 28.59
CA VAL A 181 8.07 -26.72 27.20
C VAL A 181 9.42 -26.05 26.95
N ASP A 182 9.76 -25.07 27.79
CA ASP A 182 10.97 -24.27 27.70
C ASP A 182 11.21 -23.55 29.05
N SER A 183 12.40 -23.00 29.25
CA SER A 183 12.77 -22.32 30.48
C SER A 183 13.74 -21.17 30.25
N CYS A 184 13.67 -20.14 31.08
CA CYS A 184 14.61 -19.03 31.04
C CYS A 184 14.97 -18.56 32.45
N SER A 185 16.07 -17.80 32.58
CA SER A 185 16.53 -17.28 33.87
C SER A 185 16.95 -15.82 33.76
N THR A 186 16.76 -15.04 34.83
CA THR A 186 17.19 -13.64 34.96
C THR A 186 18.12 -13.46 36.17
N THR A 187 19.17 -12.65 36.06
CA THR A 187 20.24 -12.54 37.06
C THR A 187 20.83 -11.14 37.15
N CYS A 188 20.34 -10.31 38.07
CA CYS A 188 20.82 -8.93 38.17
C CYS A 188 22.14 -8.80 38.96
N TYR A 189 23.03 -7.94 38.47
CA TYR A 189 24.29 -7.58 39.13
C TYR A 189 24.27 -6.14 39.69
N PRO A 190 24.95 -5.86 40.82
CA PRO A 190 24.91 -4.58 41.52
C PRO A 190 25.38 -3.33 40.72
N ASN A 191 26.07 -3.53 39.58
CA ASN A 191 26.61 -2.43 38.75
C ASN A 191 26.03 -2.39 37.33
N SER A 192 24.94 -3.12 37.05
CA SER A 192 24.35 -3.09 35.71
C SER A 192 23.57 -1.78 35.51
N SER A 193 23.76 -1.13 34.37
CA SER A 193 23.10 0.13 34.00
C SER A 193 21.61 -0.03 33.64
N SER A 194 21.07 -1.24 33.68
CA SER A 194 19.64 -1.52 33.48
C SER A 194 19.00 -1.96 34.80
N PRO A 195 17.92 -1.31 35.28
CA PRO A 195 17.24 -1.70 36.52
C PRO A 195 16.41 -2.99 36.40
N HIS A 196 16.20 -3.52 35.18
CA HIS A 196 15.44 -4.74 34.93
C HIS A 196 16.16 -5.63 33.91
N GLU A 197 16.47 -6.86 34.30
CA GLU A 197 16.77 -7.94 33.36
C GLU A 197 15.47 -8.67 33.01
N TYR A 198 15.39 -9.13 31.76
CA TYR A 198 14.30 -9.98 31.30
C TYR A 198 14.86 -11.14 30.47
N CYS A 199 14.13 -12.24 30.49
CA CYS A 199 14.37 -13.38 29.62
C CYS A 199 13.10 -13.71 28.84
N THR A 200 13.27 -14.37 27.70
CA THR A 200 12.16 -14.75 26.83
C THR A 200 12.08 -16.25 26.69
N ILE A 201 10.88 -16.78 26.82
CA ILE A 201 10.55 -18.17 26.50
C ILE A 201 9.87 -18.20 25.13
N SER A 202 10.42 -18.99 24.22
CA SER A 202 9.90 -19.10 22.85
C SER A 202 9.10 -20.38 22.67
N MET A 203 7.88 -20.26 22.17
CA MET A 203 7.00 -21.40 21.91
C MET A 203 7.29 -22.13 20.58
N TYR A 204 8.43 -21.84 19.94
CA TYR A 204 8.72 -22.21 18.55
C TYR A 204 9.45 -23.56 18.39
N TYR A 205 10.23 -23.99 19.39
CA TYR A 205 11.34 -24.92 19.12
C TYR A 205 11.16 -26.39 19.54
N TRP A 206 10.06 -26.80 20.17
CA TRP A 206 10.03 -28.14 20.77
C TRP A 206 8.83 -29.00 20.38
N ASN A 207 9.12 -30.31 20.35
CA ASN A 207 8.36 -31.37 19.71
C ASN A 207 6.92 -31.50 20.23
N ALA A 208 6.01 -31.70 19.27
CA ALA A 208 4.82 -32.57 19.35
C ALA A 208 3.56 -32.19 20.16
N MET A 209 3.28 -30.93 20.55
CA MET A 209 2.00 -30.66 21.25
C MET A 209 1.29 -29.39 20.77
N ASN A 210 -0.03 -29.51 20.56
CA ASN A 210 -0.95 -28.38 20.51
C ASN A 210 -1.10 -27.85 21.94
N PHE A 211 -0.41 -26.75 22.27
CA PHE A 211 -0.44 -26.19 23.62
C PHE A 211 -1.78 -25.51 23.88
N THR A 212 -2.67 -26.22 24.57
CA THR A 212 -4.00 -25.72 24.91
C THR A 212 -4.07 -25.20 26.34
N SER A 213 -3.03 -25.35 27.17
CA SER A 213 -3.01 -24.77 28.52
C SER A 213 -1.59 -24.56 29.00
N LEU A 214 -1.25 -23.32 29.34
CA LEU A 214 0.09 -22.93 29.75
C LEU A 214 0.11 -22.49 31.21
N GLU A 215 1.00 -23.09 31.98
CA GLU A 215 1.35 -22.64 33.34
C GLU A 215 2.77 -22.09 33.33
N ILE A 216 2.96 -20.93 33.96
CA ILE A 216 4.29 -20.43 34.27
C ILE A 216 4.63 -20.82 35.70
N ARG A 217 5.80 -21.44 35.89
CA ARG A 217 6.38 -21.74 37.20
C ARG A 217 7.63 -20.89 37.39
N LEU A 218 7.65 -20.09 38.43
CA LEU A 218 8.74 -19.20 38.80
C LEU A 218 9.37 -19.69 40.10
N THR A 219 10.70 -19.74 40.13
CA THR A 219 11.49 -20.04 41.34
C THR A 219 12.53 -18.96 41.53
N ARG A 220 12.69 -18.47 42.76
CA ARG A 220 13.70 -17.48 43.09
C ARG A 220 15.07 -18.14 43.28
N LEU A 221 16.11 -17.58 42.68
CA LEU A 221 17.48 -18.09 42.76
C LEU A 221 18.10 -17.81 44.14
N ASN A 222 18.92 -18.75 44.63
CA ASN A 222 19.61 -18.62 45.91
C ASN A 222 20.65 -17.48 45.86
N GLN A 223 20.42 -16.44 46.65
CA GLN A 223 21.19 -15.19 46.61
C GLN A 223 22.58 -15.31 47.25
N ASN A 224 22.72 -16.21 48.24
CA ASN A 224 23.95 -16.35 49.03
C ASN A 224 25.09 -17.00 48.24
N GLU A 225 24.78 -17.83 47.24
CA GLU A 225 25.78 -18.49 46.39
C GLU A 225 26.29 -17.58 45.26
N HIS A 226 25.54 -16.51 44.93
CA HIS A 226 25.77 -15.73 43.71
C HIS A 226 25.91 -14.21 43.92
N HIS A 227 25.91 -13.71 45.17
CA HIS A 227 25.96 -12.27 45.48
C HIS A 227 24.88 -11.44 44.78
N LEU A 228 23.67 -12.01 44.63
CA LEU A 228 22.55 -11.42 43.89
C LEU A 228 21.70 -10.50 44.78
N PHE A 229 21.10 -9.45 44.20
CA PHE A 229 20.20 -8.54 44.91
C PHE A 229 18.73 -8.83 44.59
N ASN A 230 17.87 -8.79 45.61
CA ASN A 230 16.41 -8.78 45.44
C ASN A 230 15.90 -7.34 45.40
N THR A 231 15.55 -6.84 44.22
CA THR A 231 15.16 -5.43 44.05
C THR A 231 13.77 -5.24 43.46
N SER A 232 13.12 -6.31 42.97
CA SER A 232 11.84 -6.18 42.26
C SER A 232 10.97 -7.44 42.32
N PRO A 233 9.63 -7.29 42.25
CA PRO A 233 8.73 -8.40 41.96
C PRO A 233 9.01 -8.95 40.57
N ILE A 234 8.79 -10.25 40.37
CA ILE A 234 9.01 -10.90 39.08
C ILE A 234 7.68 -10.91 38.33
N LYS A 235 7.65 -10.31 37.14
CA LYS A 235 6.47 -10.29 36.27
C LYS A 235 6.67 -11.26 35.11
N ALA A 236 5.65 -12.08 34.83
CA ALA A 236 5.59 -12.89 33.62
C ALA A 236 4.36 -12.51 32.80
N PHE A 237 4.55 -12.33 31.50
CA PHE A 237 3.46 -11.95 30.60
C PHE A 237 3.71 -12.47 29.19
N MET A 238 2.62 -12.69 28.45
CA MET A 238 2.68 -13.15 27.06
C MET A 238 2.43 -11.99 26.10
N TYR A 239 3.24 -11.89 25.06
CA TYR A 239 3.17 -10.79 24.11
C TYR A 239 3.42 -11.29 22.70
N HIS A 240 2.57 -10.88 21.76
CA HIS A 240 2.87 -11.06 20.35
C HIS A 240 3.99 -10.08 19.97
N PRO A 241 5.10 -10.51 19.36
CA PRO A 241 6.22 -9.66 18.99
C PRO A 241 5.84 -8.71 17.86
N ASN A 242 5.06 -7.68 18.18
CA ASN A 242 5.01 -6.46 17.41
C ASN A 242 6.09 -5.54 17.97
N ASN A 243 7.01 -5.14 17.09
CA ASN A 243 8.28 -4.44 17.34
C ASN A 243 8.16 -3.13 18.13
N PHE A 244 7.96 -3.20 19.44
CA PHE A 244 8.15 -2.08 20.36
C PHE A 244 8.82 -2.56 21.65
N THR A 245 10.16 -2.49 21.70
CA THR A 245 10.92 -2.59 22.96
C THR A 245 10.56 -1.47 23.95
N GLU A 246 10.13 -0.30 23.46
CA GLU A 246 9.59 0.78 24.30
C GLU A 246 8.36 0.33 25.10
N ASP A 247 7.50 -0.51 24.53
CA ASP A 247 6.27 -0.96 25.22
C ASP A 247 6.60 -1.98 26.30
N ILE A 248 7.60 -2.85 26.10
CA ILE A 248 8.10 -3.76 27.15
C ILE A 248 8.56 -2.97 28.36
N GLU A 249 9.40 -1.95 28.20
CA GLU A 249 9.86 -1.14 29.34
C GLU A 249 8.71 -0.41 30.04
N LYS A 250 7.72 0.09 29.30
CA LYS A 250 6.53 0.72 29.89
C LYS A 250 5.62 -0.28 30.63
N ILE A 251 5.48 -1.52 30.12
CA ILE A 251 4.77 -2.63 30.79
C ILE A 251 5.48 -2.99 32.10
N LEU A 252 6.81 -3.08 32.06
CA LEU A 252 7.63 -3.36 33.24
C LEU A 252 7.50 -2.25 34.28
N ASN A 253 7.59 -0.99 33.84
CA ASN A 253 7.49 0.20 34.69
C ASN A 253 6.04 0.53 35.13
N GLY A 254 5.03 -0.18 34.63
CA GLY A 254 3.63 0.00 35.01
C GLY A 254 3.00 1.31 34.52
N THR A 255 3.59 1.96 33.51
CA THR A 255 3.15 3.26 32.97
C THR A 255 2.18 3.12 31.79
N GLU A 256 2.10 1.94 31.16
CA GLU A 256 1.08 1.61 30.17
C GLU A 256 0.29 0.37 30.60
N THR A 257 -1.00 0.56 30.85
CA THR A 257 -1.98 -0.52 31.06
C THR A 257 -2.80 -0.84 29.79
N LEU A 258 -2.54 -0.15 28.68
CA LEU A 258 -3.56 0.06 27.64
C LEU A 258 -3.39 -0.67 26.30
N VAL A 259 -2.25 -1.29 25.95
CA VAL A 259 -2.11 -1.88 24.59
C VAL A 259 -1.22 -3.14 24.53
N THR A 260 -1.39 -4.10 25.45
CA THR A 260 -0.74 -5.42 25.29
C THR A 260 -1.73 -6.45 24.79
N MET A 261 -1.55 -6.85 23.53
CA MET A 261 -2.42 -7.80 22.84
C MET A 261 -1.66 -9.12 22.64
N THR A 262 -2.24 -10.20 23.15
CA THR A 262 -1.86 -11.58 22.81
C THR A 262 -2.69 -12.02 21.62
N THR A 263 -2.07 -12.72 20.66
CA THR A 263 -2.79 -13.27 19.51
C THR A 263 -3.13 -14.73 19.73
N LEU A 264 -4.39 -15.13 19.60
CA LEU A 264 -4.81 -16.54 19.59
C LEU A 264 -5.28 -16.89 18.18
N ALA A 265 -4.76 -17.97 17.60
CA ALA A 265 -5.31 -18.51 16.38
C ALA A 265 -6.48 -19.42 16.71
N TYR A 266 -7.58 -19.31 15.97
CA TYR A 266 -8.74 -20.19 16.13
C TYR A 266 -8.87 -21.14 14.94
N TYR A 267 -9.45 -22.30 15.18
CA TYR A 267 -9.60 -23.32 14.15
C TYR A 267 -10.85 -24.18 14.35
N MET A 268 -11.20 -24.92 13.32
CA MET A 268 -12.33 -25.84 13.32
C MET A 268 -11.78 -27.22 13.71
N ALA A 269 -12.09 -27.64 14.95
CA ALA A 269 -11.58 -28.88 15.54
C ALA A 269 -12.51 -30.09 15.33
N ASP A 270 -13.60 -29.92 14.59
CA ASP A 270 -14.60 -30.95 14.32
C ASP A 270 -14.08 -32.08 13.42
N TYR A 271 -13.13 -31.77 12.53
CA TYR A 271 -12.45 -32.75 11.69
C TYR A 271 -10.98 -32.38 11.55
N PRO A 272 -10.06 -33.37 11.44
CA PRO A 272 -8.63 -33.10 11.39
C PRO A 272 -8.19 -32.48 10.06
N THR A 273 -8.94 -32.64 8.96
CA THR A 273 -8.60 -32.09 7.64
C THR A 273 -9.80 -31.49 6.92
N CYS A 274 -9.54 -30.52 6.05
CA CYS A 274 -10.48 -29.98 5.07
C CYS A 274 -11.09 -31.06 4.18
N LYS A 275 -10.29 -32.05 3.76
CA LYS A 275 -10.75 -33.15 2.90
C LYS A 275 -11.83 -33.97 3.59
N GLU A 276 -11.62 -34.30 4.85
CA GLU A 276 -12.59 -35.02 5.65
C GLU A 276 -13.82 -34.15 5.95
N ALA A 277 -13.60 -32.90 6.37
CA ALA A 277 -14.67 -31.96 6.67
C ALA A 277 -15.62 -31.74 5.48
N LYS A 278 -15.09 -31.64 4.26
CA LYS A 278 -15.87 -31.49 3.02
C LYS A 278 -16.79 -32.69 2.71
N ASN A 279 -16.49 -33.88 3.24
CA ASN A 279 -17.37 -35.04 3.10
C ASN A 279 -18.63 -34.96 3.99
N HIS A 280 -18.63 -34.08 5.00
CA HIS A 280 -19.72 -33.93 5.97
C HIS A 280 -20.42 -32.57 5.81
N THR A 281 -21.26 -32.45 4.79
CA THR A 281 -21.91 -31.19 4.39
C THR A 281 -22.73 -30.51 5.51
N MET A 282 -23.29 -31.28 6.45
CA MET A 282 -24.11 -30.75 7.54
C MET A 282 -23.28 -30.05 8.63
N THR A 283 -22.06 -30.51 8.87
CA THR A 283 -21.19 -30.01 9.96
C THR A 283 -20.06 -29.13 9.44
N TYR A 284 -19.76 -29.20 8.13
CA TYR A 284 -18.73 -28.41 7.47
C TYR A 284 -18.86 -26.91 7.77
N ALA A 285 -17.75 -26.30 8.21
CA ALA A 285 -17.74 -24.92 8.69
C ALA A 285 -17.71 -23.88 7.56
N CYS A 286 -17.02 -24.14 6.44
CA CYS A 286 -16.84 -23.16 5.36
C CYS A 286 -18.08 -23.15 4.47
N ARG A 287 -19.09 -22.37 4.84
CA ARG A 287 -20.42 -22.40 4.22
C ARG A 287 -20.61 -21.41 3.09
N SER A 288 -19.73 -20.42 2.98
CA SER A 288 -19.80 -19.44 1.90
C SER A 288 -19.27 -20.02 0.59
N ASN A 289 -19.95 -19.74 -0.53
CA ASN A 289 -19.53 -20.23 -1.85
C ASN A 289 -18.17 -19.67 -2.29
N ASN A 290 -17.80 -18.49 -1.79
CA ASN A 290 -16.54 -17.81 -2.09
C ASN A 290 -15.59 -17.91 -0.88
N SER A 291 -15.50 -19.10 -0.30
CA SER A 291 -14.58 -19.38 0.81
C SER A 291 -13.73 -20.61 0.52
N ASP A 292 -12.47 -20.51 0.96
CA ASP A 292 -11.48 -21.56 0.88
C ASP A 292 -11.26 -22.19 2.25
N CYS A 293 -10.81 -23.44 2.23
CA CYS A 293 -10.54 -24.24 3.42
C CYS A 293 -9.07 -24.60 3.46
N PHE A 294 -8.44 -24.33 4.60
CA PHE A 294 -7.02 -24.56 4.82
C PHE A 294 -6.79 -25.49 6.01
N ASP A 295 -5.98 -26.53 5.82
CA ASP A 295 -5.56 -27.43 6.89
C ASP A 295 -4.64 -26.70 7.88
N ILE A 296 -4.81 -26.98 9.16
CA ILE A 296 -4.03 -26.41 10.26
C ILE A 296 -3.08 -27.45 10.86
N PHE A 297 -1.85 -27.00 11.11
CA PHE A 297 -0.75 -27.77 11.66
C PHE A 297 -0.30 -27.17 12.99
N PRO A 298 0.08 -28.02 13.97
CA PRO A 298 0.56 -27.55 15.26
C PRO A 298 2.00 -26.99 15.21
N ASN A 299 2.86 -27.44 14.28
CA ASN A 299 4.23 -26.95 14.12
C ASN A 299 4.85 -27.36 12.76
N PHE A 300 5.89 -26.65 12.30
CA PHE A 300 6.69 -26.87 11.08
C PHE A 300 7.35 -28.25 11.05
N ALA A 301 7.70 -28.82 12.21
CA ALA A 301 8.32 -30.14 12.31
C ALA A 301 7.36 -31.30 11.97
N HIS A 302 6.04 -31.07 11.96
CA HIS A 302 5.02 -32.11 11.81
C HIS A 302 3.97 -31.77 10.73
N GLN A 303 4.41 -31.44 9.51
CA GLN A 303 3.52 -31.26 8.35
C GLN A 303 2.71 -32.51 7.96
N ASN A 304 2.94 -33.66 8.62
CA ASN A 304 2.21 -34.91 8.38
C ASN A 304 0.96 -35.09 9.27
N TYR A 305 0.73 -34.19 10.23
CA TYR A 305 -0.38 -34.30 11.17
C TYR A 305 -1.12 -32.97 11.26
N THR A 306 -2.39 -32.98 10.85
CA THR A 306 -3.30 -31.85 10.90
C THR A 306 -4.21 -32.00 12.11
N ILE A 307 -4.50 -30.88 12.79
CA ILE A 307 -5.32 -30.86 14.00
C ILE A 307 -6.71 -30.28 13.77
N GLY A 308 -6.97 -29.80 12.55
CA GLY A 308 -8.17 -29.07 12.22
C GLY A 308 -8.03 -28.33 10.90
N TYR A 309 -8.97 -27.43 10.66
CA TYR A 309 -8.98 -26.58 9.48
C TYR A 309 -9.47 -25.17 9.81
N ILE A 310 -9.23 -24.23 8.91
CA ILE A 310 -9.79 -22.88 8.98
C ILE A 310 -10.44 -22.51 7.66
N CYS A 311 -11.44 -21.64 7.72
CA CYS A 311 -12.08 -21.09 6.54
C CYS A 311 -11.67 -19.63 6.38
N GLN A 312 -11.32 -19.23 5.17
CA GLN A 312 -11.11 -17.83 4.82
C GLN A 312 -11.90 -17.51 3.57
N CYS A 313 -12.33 -16.26 3.41
CA CYS A 313 -12.90 -15.83 2.15
C CYS A 313 -11.83 -15.91 1.06
N SER A 314 -12.23 -16.38 -0.13
CA SER A 314 -11.35 -16.42 -1.29
C SER A 314 -10.83 -15.01 -1.60
N LEU A 315 -9.68 -14.94 -2.29
CA LEU A 315 -9.11 -13.68 -2.76
C LEU A 315 -10.18 -12.80 -3.44
N SER A 316 -10.24 -11.52 -3.06
CA SER A 316 -11.27 -10.51 -3.44
C SER A 316 -12.60 -10.53 -2.69
N TYR A 317 -12.83 -11.48 -1.81
CA TYR A 317 -14.01 -11.51 -0.95
C TYR A 317 -13.65 -11.13 0.49
N GLN A 318 -14.64 -10.65 1.25
CA GLN A 318 -14.53 -10.33 2.67
C GLN A 318 -15.82 -10.71 3.41
N GLY A 319 -15.75 -10.74 4.74
CA GLY A 319 -16.86 -11.09 5.62
C GLY A 319 -16.65 -12.46 6.26
N SER A 320 -17.73 -13.11 6.67
CA SER A 320 -17.64 -14.41 7.34
C SER A 320 -17.70 -15.58 6.34
N PRO A 321 -16.65 -16.41 6.23
CA PRO A 321 -16.69 -17.64 5.44
C PRO A 321 -17.56 -18.73 6.07
N TYR A 322 -17.99 -18.54 7.32
CA TYR A 322 -18.67 -19.54 8.13
C TYR A 322 -20.19 -19.54 7.98
N ILE A 323 -20.75 -18.59 7.25
CA ILE A 323 -22.18 -18.48 6.99
C ILE A 323 -22.49 -18.56 5.48
N PRO A 324 -23.66 -19.08 5.08
CA PRO A 324 -24.08 -19.07 3.67
C PRO A 324 -24.08 -17.64 3.12
N TYR A 325 -23.44 -17.45 1.96
CA TYR A 325 -23.26 -16.15 1.30
C TYR A 325 -22.57 -15.07 2.16
N GLY A 326 -21.83 -15.46 3.19
CA GLY A 326 -21.15 -14.51 4.08
C GLY A 326 -19.89 -13.87 3.52
N CYS A 327 -19.25 -14.50 2.52
CA CYS A 327 -18.18 -13.87 1.75
C CYS A 327 -18.80 -13.09 0.60
N TYR A 328 -18.86 -11.77 0.76
CA TYR A 328 -19.31 -10.85 -0.26
C TYR A 328 -18.09 -10.19 -0.93
N ASP A 329 -18.28 -9.75 -2.17
CA ASP A 329 -17.25 -9.03 -2.92
C ASP A 329 -16.75 -7.86 -2.08
N LYS A 330 -15.43 -7.65 -2.03
CA LYS A 330 -14.83 -6.41 -1.52
C LYS A 330 -15.29 -5.27 -2.45
N THR A 331 -16.50 -4.73 -2.21
CA THR A 331 -17.08 -3.67 -3.03
C THR A 331 -16.18 -2.45 -2.95
N PHE A 332 -15.65 -2.10 -4.10
CA PHE A 332 -14.71 -1.03 -4.26
C PHE A 332 -15.46 0.28 -4.50
N THR A 333 -15.37 1.23 -3.57
CA THR A 333 -15.79 2.62 -3.85
C THR A 333 -14.58 3.41 -4.38
N PRO A 334 -14.55 3.77 -5.67
CA PRO A 334 -13.43 4.45 -6.31
C PRO A 334 -13.19 5.90 -5.84
N SER A 335 -14.07 6.43 -4.98
CA SER A 335 -13.97 7.78 -4.45
C SER A 335 -13.22 7.78 -3.12
N LEU A 336 -12.00 8.33 -3.11
CA LEU A 336 -11.32 8.60 -1.84
C LEU A 336 -12.00 9.75 -1.10
N PRO A 337 -12.12 9.65 0.22
CA PRO A 337 -12.36 10.81 1.08
C PRO A 337 -11.33 11.92 0.82
N ASN A 338 -11.75 13.19 0.86
CA ASN A 338 -10.87 14.34 0.64
C ASN A 338 -9.74 14.48 1.67
N ASN A 339 -9.77 13.71 2.76
CA ASN A 339 -8.87 13.84 3.91
C ASN A 339 -7.79 12.76 3.98
N CYS A 340 -7.63 11.96 2.92
CA CYS A 340 -6.65 10.87 2.92
C CYS A 340 -5.22 11.38 2.92
N SER A 341 -4.43 10.90 3.88
CA SER A 341 -2.99 11.16 3.94
C SER A 341 -2.26 10.62 2.69
N THR A 342 -1.65 11.51 1.89
CA THR A 342 -0.89 11.14 0.68
C THR A 342 0.62 11.01 0.91
N LYS A 343 1.10 11.27 2.13
CA LYS A 343 2.51 11.19 2.50
C LYS A 343 2.68 10.72 3.94
N CYS A 344 3.74 9.97 4.19
CA CYS A 344 4.24 9.68 5.53
C CYS A 344 5.76 9.83 5.55
N GLY A 345 6.25 10.86 6.23
CA GLY A 345 7.65 11.25 6.13
C GLY A 345 8.01 11.63 4.70
N ASP A 346 9.01 10.95 4.14
CA ASP A 346 9.51 11.18 2.78
C ASP A 346 8.87 10.26 1.74
N VAL A 347 7.96 9.36 2.14
CA VAL A 347 7.34 8.37 1.25
C VAL A 347 5.95 8.86 0.83
N ASP A 348 5.75 8.95 -0.49
CA ASP A 348 4.43 9.17 -1.09
C ASP A 348 3.56 7.92 -0.96
N ILE A 349 2.30 8.12 -0.56
CA ILE A 349 1.29 7.08 -0.41
C ILE A 349 0.28 7.23 -1.52
N PHE A 350 0.13 6.17 -2.32
CA PHE A 350 -0.83 6.13 -3.41
C PHE A 350 -1.80 4.96 -3.21
N PHE A 351 -3.07 5.24 -3.47
CA PHE A 351 -4.09 4.20 -3.55
C PHE A 351 -3.69 3.14 -4.61
N PRO A 352 -3.83 1.82 -4.36
CA PRO A 352 -4.70 1.15 -3.38
C PRO A 352 -4.19 1.14 -1.94
N PHE A 353 -2.97 1.61 -1.67
CA PHE A 353 -2.43 1.72 -0.33
C PHE A 353 -2.95 2.95 0.41
N GLY A 354 -3.02 2.85 1.72
CA GLY A 354 -3.51 3.93 2.58
C GLY A 354 -3.27 3.65 4.06
N VAL A 355 -3.28 4.72 4.86
CA VAL A 355 -3.00 4.69 6.30
C VAL A 355 -4.22 4.97 7.17
N GLU A 356 -5.34 5.31 6.53
CA GLU A 356 -6.59 5.73 7.17
C GLU A 356 -7.72 4.86 6.62
N GLU A 357 -8.72 4.59 7.46
CA GLU A 357 -9.90 3.82 7.07
C GLU A 357 -10.62 4.49 5.88
N GLY A 358 -10.96 3.71 4.86
CA GLY A 358 -11.53 4.21 3.61
C GLY A 358 -10.54 4.86 2.63
N CYS A 359 -9.26 4.99 3.00
CA CYS A 359 -8.19 5.52 2.14
C CYS A 359 -7.30 4.44 1.51
N TYR A 360 -7.62 3.18 1.74
CA TYR A 360 -7.00 2.01 1.10
C TYR A 360 -8.09 1.12 0.50
N ARG A 361 -7.74 0.26 -0.46
CA ARG A 361 -8.70 -0.63 -1.14
C ARG A 361 -9.33 -1.62 -0.17
N ASP A 362 -8.49 -2.34 0.55
CA ASP A 362 -8.86 -3.32 1.57
C ASP A 362 -7.68 -3.54 2.53
N LYS A 363 -7.89 -4.25 3.64
CA LYS A 363 -6.89 -4.41 4.72
C LYS A 363 -5.54 -4.93 4.23
N SER A 364 -5.46 -5.67 3.12
CA SER A 364 -4.20 -6.12 2.54
C SER A 364 -3.31 -4.99 2.00
N PHE A 365 -3.88 -3.80 1.74
CA PHE A 365 -3.18 -2.59 1.31
C PHE A 365 -3.04 -1.55 2.43
N PHE A 366 -3.42 -1.89 3.66
CA PHE A 366 -3.26 -1.01 4.81
C PHE A 366 -1.78 -0.84 5.18
N LEU A 367 -1.40 0.41 5.44
CA LEU A 367 -0.07 0.81 5.91
C LEU A 367 -0.19 1.54 7.24
N THR A 368 0.84 1.46 8.07
CA THR A 368 0.90 2.18 9.34
C THR A 368 1.89 3.33 9.24
N CYS A 369 1.45 4.58 9.45
CA CYS A 369 2.35 5.73 9.52
C CYS A 369 2.79 6.00 10.96
N ILE A 370 4.05 5.71 11.28
CA ILE A 370 4.62 5.88 12.61
C ILE A 370 5.09 7.32 12.75
N ARG A 371 4.24 8.18 13.35
CA ARG A 371 4.52 9.60 13.55
C ARG A 371 5.51 9.91 14.69
N ALA A 372 5.81 8.91 15.54
CA ALA A 372 6.74 9.06 16.66
C ALA A 372 8.21 9.19 16.21
N THR A 373 8.57 8.64 15.04
CA THR A 373 9.92 8.72 14.50
C THR A 373 10.17 10.10 13.86
N LYS A 374 11.45 10.52 13.80
CA LYS A 374 11.86 11.77 13.15
C LYS A 374 12.91 11.46 12.07
N PRO A 375 12.56 11.46 10.77
CA PRO A 375 11.22 11.73 10.22
C PRO A 375 10.23 10.58 10.48
N PRO A 376 8.90 10.83 10.35
CA PRO A 376 7.89 9.78 10.39
C PRO A 376 8.19 8.66 9.39
N THR A 377 7.94 7.41 9.77
CA THR A 377 8.27 6.24 8.95
C THR A 377 7.02 5.46 8.58
N LEU A 378 6.96 4.99 7.33
CA LEU A 378 5.85 4.20 6.82
C LEU A 378 6.15 2.70 7.00
N SER A 379 5.17 1.97 7.51
CA SER A 379 5.30 0.57 7.92
C SER A 379 4.31 -0.29 7.15
N PHE A 380 4.76 -1.45 6.66
CA PHE A 380 3.94 -2.48 6.04
C PHE A 380 3.96 -3.75 6.89
N GLN A 381 2.78 -4.24 7.26
CA GLN A 381 2.58 -5.42 8.13
C GLN A 381 3.44 -5.40 9.40
N ASP A 382 3.79 -4.21 9.90
CA ASP A 382 4.63 -3.96 11.08
C ASP A 382 6.08 -4.50 11.08
N TYR A 383 6.43 -5.43 10.19
CA TYR A 383 7.77 -6.00 10.03
C TYR A 383 8.68 -5.20 9.10
N TYR A 384 8.07 -4.47 8.16
CA TYR A 384 8.77 -3.86 7.04
C TYR A 384 8.65 -2.34 7.10
N MET A 385 9.78 -1.64 6.96
CA MET A 385 9.82 -0.20 6.71
C MET A 385 9.71 0.02 5.21
N VAL A 386 8.67 0.73 4.77
CA VAL A 386 8.50 1.09 3.37
C VAL A 386 9.48 2.20 3.04
N VAL A 387 10.30 1.96 2.02
CA VAL A 387 11.29 2.93 1.51
C VAL A 387 10.72 3.70 0.33
N ASN A 388 10.05 2.98 -0.58
CA ASN A 388 9.45 3.56 -1.78
C ASN A 388 8.33 2.64 -2.29
N MET A 389 7.39 3.22 -3.05
CA MET A 389 6.36 2.47 -3.76
C MET A 389 6.18 3.03 -5.18
N SER A 390 5.92 2.14 -6.13
CA SER A 390 5.61 2.51 -7.51
C SER A 390 4.33 1.81 -7.92
N LEU A 391 3.32 2.55 -8.39
CA LEU A 391 2.10 1.98 -8.95
C LEU A 391 2.33 1.41 -10.35
N GLU A 392 3.14 2.10 -11.16
CA GLU A 392 3.46 1.73 -12.54
C GLU A 392 4.25 0.41 -12.58
N GLU A 393 5.32 0.32 -11.80
CA GLU A 393 6.09 -0.91 -11.64
C GLU A 393 5.37 -1.93 -10.74
N GLY A 394 4.42 -1.45 -9.92
CA GLY A 394 3.74 -2.16 -8.84
C GLY A 394 4.68 -2.93 -7.95
N THR A 395 5.62 -2.16 -7.42
CA THR A 395 6.65 -2.58 -6.49
C THR A 395 6.45 -1.83 -5.18
N LEU A 396 6.65 -2.53 -4.07
CA LEU A 396 6.75 -1.96 -2.74
C LEU A 396 8.16 -2.30 -2.22
N ALA A 397 9.04 -1.30 -2.24
CA ALA A 397 10.41 -1.44 -1.78
C ALA A 397 10.42 -1.29 -0.25
N VAL A 398 10.85 -2.34 0.43
CA VAL A 398 10.85 -2.40 1.88
C VAL A 398 12.20 -2.80 2.44
N LYS A 399 12.51 -2.28 3.62
CA LYS A 399 13.60 -2.77 4.47
C LYS A 399 13.00 -3.55 5.62
N LYS A 400 13.60 -4.68 5.98
CA LYS A 400 13.24 -5.35 7.23
C LYS A 400 13.62 -4.42 8.38
N LYS A 401 12.69 -4.14 9.30
CA LYS A 401 13.04 -3.40 10.52
C LYS A 401 14.02 -4.25 11.32
N THR A 402 15.17 -3.68 11.66
CA THR A 402 16.43 -4.36 12.00
C THR A 402 16.42 -5.10 13.35
N TYR A 403 15.63 -6.17 13.57
CA TYR A 403 15.67 -6.91 14.85
C TYR A 403 15.38 -8.42 14.76
N ASP A 404 15.75 -9.04 13.65
CA ASP A 404 15.87 -10.49 13.59
C ASP A 404 17.35 -10.81 13.37
N TYR A 405 17.88 -11.79 14.11
CA TYR A 405 19.29 -12.21 14.08
C TYR A 405 19.71 -12.60 12.65
N PHE A 406 20.02 -11.63 11.78
CA PHE A 406 20.88 -11.87 10.65
C PHE A 406 22.29 -11.88 11.19
N PHE A 407 22.90 -13.06 11.09
CA PHE A 407 24.32 -13.29 11.22
C PHE A 407 25.12 -12.18 10.51
N SER A 408 25.55 -11.18 11.25
CA SER A 408 26.84 -10.57 10.93
C SER A 408 27.87 -11.64 11.23
N PHE A 409 28.35 -12.38 10.22
CA PHE A 409 29.61 -13.11 10.34
C PHE A 409 30.76 -12.09 10.33
N ALA A 410 30.81 -11.24 11.36
CA ALA A 410 32.04 -10.58 11.74
C ALA A 410 32.72 -11.51 12.75
N TYR A 411 33.31 -12.60 12.27
CA TYR A 411 34.41 -13.18 13.04
C TYR A 411 35.47 -12.09 13.14
N ASN A 412 35.85 -11.75 14.37
CA ASN A 412 36.92 -10.83 14.69
C ASN A 412 38.07 -10.97 13.67
N ASN A 413 38.34 -9.90 12.90
CA ASN A 413 39.37 -9.76 11.83
C ASN A 413 39.01 -10.16 10.38
N GLN A 414 37.92 -9.62 9.80
CA GLN A 414 37.70 -9.62 8.34
C GLN A 414 37.40 -8.19 7.83
N PRO A 415 37.85 -7.80 6.62
CA PRO A 415 37.74 -6.42 6.11
C PRO A 415 36.40 -6.08 5.42
N PHE A 416 35.44 -7.00 5.36
CA PHE A 416 34.16 -6.79 4.67
C PHE A 416 32.97 -7.01 5.62
N ILE A 417 32.00 -6.10 5.53
CA ILE A 417 30.73 -6.10 6.27
C ILE A 417 29.60 -6.15 5.24
N GLY A 418 28.59 -6.99 5.47
CA GLY A 418 27.36 -7.03 4.65
C GLY A 418 26.45 -5.84 4.95
N LEU A 419 25.91 -5.21 3.91
CA LEU A 419 25.04 -4.02 3.99
C LEU A 419 23.55 -4.42 4.01
N GLU A 420 22.71 -3.55 4.60
CA GLU A 420 21.24 -3.66 4.60
C GLU A 420 20.67 -3.95 3.20
N GLU A 421 19.90 -5.02 3.07
CA GLU A 421 19.20 -5.35 1.81
C GLU A 421 17.81 -4.69 1.76
N ILE A 422 17.49 -4.06 0.63
CA ILE A 422 16.14 -3.62 0.27
C ILE A 422 15.44 -4.78 -0.44
N PHE A 423 14.29 -5.21 0.07
CA PHE A 423 13.43 -6.19 -0.56
C PHE A 423 12.41 -5.49 -1.46
N ILE A 424 12.19 -6.01 -2.66
CA ILE A 424 11.17 -5.50 -3.58
C ILE A 424 10.00 -6.47 -3.58
N LEU A 425 8.89 -6.07 -2.97
CA LEU A 425 7.65 -6.83 -3.00
C LEU A 425 6.87 -6.48 -4.26
N ASN A 426 6.49 -7.50 -5.04
CA ASN A 426 5.61 -7.34 -6.19
C ASN A 426 4.18 -7.68 -5.77
N TRP A 427 3.21 -6.87 -6.18
CA TRP A 427 1.81 -7.05 -5.79
C TRP A 427 0.88 -7.14 -7.01
N ILE A 428 -0.23 -7.83 -6.83
CA ILE A 428 -1.35 -7.92 -7.78
C ILE A 428 -2.61 -7.47 -7.06
N ILE A 429 -3.62 -7.01 -7.81
CA ILE A 429 -4.90 -6.61 -7.21
C ILE A 429 -5.67 -7.82 -6.69
N THR A 430 -5.66 -8.89 -7.47
CA THR A 430 -6.30 -10.19 -7.19
C THR A 430 -5.62 -11.23 -8.09
N ASP A 431 -5.78 -12.50 -7.74
CA ASP A 431 -5.35 -13.70 -8.48
C ASP A 431 -6.24 -14.05 -9.70
N GLN A 432 -7.14 -13.15 -10.10
CA GLN A 432 -7.92 -13.29 -11.33
C GLN A 432 -7.18 -12.75 -12.55
N SER A 433 -7.50 -13.29 -13.73
CA SER A 433 -7.01 -12.71 -14.99
C SER A 433 -7.70 -11.38 -15.28
N CYS A 434 -7.01 -10.50 -16.00
CA CYS A 434 -7.53 -9.23 -16.50
C CYS A 434 -8.83 -9.43 -17.30
N GLU A 435 -8.85 -10.45 -18.18
CA GLU A 435 -10.03 -10.78 -19.00
C GLU A 435 -11.26 -11.15 -18.14
N TYR A 436 -11.06 -11.93 -17.08
CA TYR A 436 -12.15 -12.33 -16.19
C TYR A 436 -12.61 -11.16 -15.31
N ALA A 437 -11.66 -10.40 -14.78
CA ALA A 437 -11.94 -9.26 -13.91
C ALA A 437 -12.75 -8.16 -14.61
N GLN A 438 -12.55 -7.95 -15.91
CA GLN A 438 -13.34 -7.00 -16.70
C GLN A 438 -14.84 -7.33 -16.77
N GLN A 439 -15.23 -8.58 -16.53
CA GLN A 439 -16.63 -9.00 -16.57
C GLN A 439 -17.42 -8.57 -15.33
N ASN A 440 -16.74 -8.41 -14.18
CA ASN A 440 -17.36 -7.98 -12.92
C ASN A 440 -17.14 -6.47 -12.69
N THR A 441 -18.05 -5.65 -13.20
CA THR A 441 -17.93 -4.18 -13.12
C THR A 441 -18.00 -3.63 -11.69
N THR A 442 -18.43 -4.41 -10.70
CA THR A 442 -18.51 -3.97 -9.30
C THR A 442 -17.20 -4.15 -8.53
N THR A 443 -16.31 -5.05 -8.97
CA THR A 443 -15.04 -5.34 -8.30
C THR A 443 -13.81 -4.99 -9.14
N PHE A 444 -14.01 -4.74 -10.44
CA PHE A 444 -12.95 -4.37 -11.36
C PHE A 444 -12.22 -3.10 -10.87
N ALA A 445 -10.91 -3.20 -10.75
CA ALA A 445 -10.09 -2.18 -10.09
C ALA A 445 -9.68 -1.02 -11.01
N CYS A 446 -9.66 -1.24 -12.34
CA CYS A 446 -9.21 -0.22 -13.28
C CYS A 446 -10.40 0.66 -13.66
N VAL A 447 -10.70 1.61 -12.78
CA VAL A 447 -11.92 2.42 -12.87
C VAL A 447 -11.74 3.67 -13.73
N ASP A 448 -10.50 4.06 -14.03
CA ASP A 448 -10.24 5.22 -14.89
C ASP A 448 -10.49 4.89 -16.37
N GLN A 449 -11.08 5.84 -17.09
CA GLN A 449 -11.43 5.73 -18.50
C GLN A 449 -10.20 5.60 -19.42
N HIS A 450 -9.08 6.20 -19.00
CA HIS A 450 -7.79 6.14 -19.65
C HIS A 450 -6.87 5.12 -18.98
N SER A 451 -7.43 4.04 -18.42
CA SER A 451 -6.67 2.92 -17.86
C SER A 451 -6.98 1.60 -18.56
N SER A 452 -6.04 0.66 -18.43
CA SER A 452 -6.18 -0.72 -18.90
C SER A 452 -5.67 -1.69 -17.84
N CYS A 453 -6.21 -2.91 -17.80
CA CYS A 453 -5.64 -3.98 -17.00
C CYS A 453 -4.57 -4.74 -17.77
N SER A 454 -3.61 -5.29 -17.05
CA SER A 454 -2.57 -6.17 -17.58
C SER A 454 -2.35 -7.34 -16.64
N ASP A 455 -2.28 -8.55 -17.19
CA ASP A 455 -1.95 -9.75 -16.41
C ASP A 455 -0.50 -9.68 -15.92
N LYS A 456 -0.31 -9.96 -14.64
CA LYS A 456 0.98 -10.03 -13.96
C LYS A 456 1.16 -11.41 -13.37
N LYS A 457 2.40 -11.91 -13.43
CA LYS A 457 2.80 -13.16 -12.79
C LYS A 457 3.83 -12.82 -11.73
N ILE A 458 3.51 -13.14 -10.48
CA ILE A 458 4.43 -12.98 -9.36
C ILE A 458 4.89 -14.37 -8.91
N ASN A 459 6.17 -14.46 -8.57
CA ASN A 459 6.74 -15.68 -7.99
C ASN A 459 6.81 -15.48 -6.48
N SER A 460 6.08 -16.28 -5.72
CA SER A 460 6.16 -16.33 -4.26
C SER A 460 6.64 -17.72 -3.86
N ASN A 461 7.82 -17.84 -3.26
CA ASN A 461 8.38 -19.11 -2.76
C ASN A 461 8.35 -20.28 -3.77
N GLY A 462 8.51 -20.00 -5.07
CA GLY A 462 8.46 -21.00 -6.15
C GLY A 462 7.06 -21.25 -6.74
N GLN A 463 6.01 -20.72 -6.12
CA GLN A 463 4.65 -20.70 -6.66
C GLN A 463 4.44 -19.50 -7.59
N LYS A 464 3.89 -19.77 -8.79
CA LYS A 464 3.48 -18.74 -9.75
C LYS A 464 2.05 -18.33 -9.47
N ILE A 465 1.87 -17.16 -8.87
CA ILE A 465 0.54 -16.55 -8.72
C ILE A 465 0.34 -15.65 -9.95
N SER A 466 -0.76 -15.86 -10.67
CA SER A 466 -1.17 -15.02 -11.79
C SER A 466 -2.30 -14.13 -11.31
N GLY A 467 -2.24 -12.85 -11.65
CA GLY A 467 -3.25 -11.87 -11.31
C GLY A 467 -3.24 -10.72 -12.31
N TYR A 468 -3.89 -9.61 -12.00
CA TYR A 468 -3.81 -8.41 -12.84
C TYR A 468 -3.45 -7.15 -12.06
N ARG A 469 -3.00 -6.14 -12.81
CA ARG A 469 -2.74 -4.79 -12.34
C ARG A 469 -3.27 -3.77 -13.34
N CYS A 470 -3.69 -2.61 -12.86
CA CYS A 470 -4.09 -1.49 -13.70
C CYS A 470 -2.90 -0.60 -14.05
N GLN A 471 -2.92 -0.06 -15.26
CA GLN A 471 -1.96 0.92 -15.76
C GLN A 471 -2.70 2.01 -16.50
N CYS A 472 -2.22 3.25 -16.43
CA CYS A 472 -2.71 4.29 -17.32
C CYS A 472 -2.34 3.95 -18.77
N ASN A 473 -3.18 4.36 -19.71
CA ASN A 473 -2.95 4.19 -21.13
C ASN A 473 -1.74 5.01 -21.58
N ASN A 474 -1.15 4.64 -22.71
CA ASN A 474 -0.04 5.40 -23.29
C ASN A 474 -0.42 6.88 -23.47
N GLY A 475 0.46 7.79 -23.02
CA GLY A 475 0.20 9.24 -23.02
C GLY A 475 -0.46 9.77 -21.75
N TYR A 476 -0.77 8.90 -20.77
CA TYR A 476 -1.35 9.28 -19.48
C TYR A 476 -0.47 8.80 -18.32
N GLU A 477 -0.44 9.55 -17.23
CA GLU A 477 0.24 9.23 -15.98
C GLU A 477 -0.70 9.42 -14.78
N GLY A 478 -0.35 8.87 -13.61
CA GLY A 478 -1.13 9.03 -12.38
C GLY A 478 -1.66 7.70 -11.84
N ASN A 479 -2.90 7.71 -11.34
CA ASN A 479 -3.47 6.59 -10.59
C ASN A 479 -4.65 5.94 -11.35
N PRO A 480 -4.45 4.77 -11.98
CA PRO A 480 -5.50 4.09 -12.74
C PRO A 480 -6.62 3.47 -11.89
N TYR A 481 -6.44 3.44 -10.56
CA TYR A 481 -7.41 2.91 -9.60
C TYR A 481 -8.41 3.96 -9.12
N LEU A 482 -8.23 5.22 -9.50
CA LEU A 482 -9.13 6.32 -9.11
C LEU A 482 -9.91 6.82 -10.30
N LEU A 483 -11.14 7.28 -10.06
CA LEU A 483 -11.92 7.92 -11.10
C LEU A 483 -11.27 9.25 -11.51
N ASN A 484 -10.90 9.38 -12.78
CA ASN A 484 -10.12 10.52 -13.32
C ASN A 484 -8.73 10.64 -12.68
N GLY A 485 -8.16 9.52 -12.23
CA GLY A 485 -6.80 9.47 -11.68
C GLY A 485 -5.70 9.40 -12.73
N CYS A 486 -6.00 9.00 -13.98
CA CYS A 486 -5.06 9.09 -15.09
C CYS A 486 -5.17 10.47 -15.77
N THR A 487 -4.10 11.25 -15.69
CA THR A 487 -3.98 12.58 -16.29
C THR A 487 -3.08 12.55 -17.50
N ASP A 488 -3.42 13.35 -18.50
CA ASP A 488 -2.62 13.55 -19.71
C ASP A 488 -1.21 14.03 -19.40
N ILE A 489 -0.20 13.42 -20.04
CA ILE A 489 1.19 13.82 -19.90
C ILE A 489 1.43 15.02 -20.82
N ASP A 490 1.78 16.18 -20.26
CA ASP A 490 2.19 17.33 -21.07
C ASP A 490 3.64 17.17 -21.54
N GLU A 491 3.85 16.48 -22.66
CA GLU A 491 5.18 16.19 -23.18
C GLU A 491 5.98 17.47 -23.51
N CYS A 492 5.28 18.57 -23.81
CA CYS A 492 5.89 19.85 -24.13
C CYS A 492 6.57 20.50 -22.90
N ARG A 493 6.24 20.08 -21.67
CA ARG A 493 6.95 20.51 -20.45
C ARG A 493 8.26 19.77 -20.23
N ASN A 494 8.48 18.63 -20.88
CA ASN A 494 9.70 17.83 -20.73
C ASN A 494 10.37 17.52 -22.09
N PRO A 495 10.94 18.55 -22.76
CA PRO A 495 11.52 18.42 -24.09
C PRO A 495 12.78 17.53 -24.14
N GLN A 496 13.36 17.19 -22.99
CA GLN A 496 14.49 16.24 -22.91
C GLN A 496 14.03 14.79 -23.01
N LYS A 497 12.87 14.46 -22.43
CA LYS A 497 12.25 13.13 -22.51
C LYS A 497 11.49 12.96 -23.83
N TYR A 498 10.81 14.02 -24.28
CA TYR A 498 9.98 14.02 -25.49
C TYR A 498 10.55 14.99 -26.51
N LEU A 499 11.34 14.44 -27.44
CA LEU A 499 12.05 15.25 -28.44
C LEU A 499 11.07 15.97 -29.38
N CYS A 500 11.22 17.29 -29.44
CA CYS A 500 10.56 18.16 -30.41
C CYS A 500 11.47 19.35 -30.74
N TYR A 501 11.92 19.43 -31.99
CA TYR A 501 12.77 20.50 -32.51
C TYR A 501 11.99 21.62 -33.22
N GLY A 502 10.66 21.56 -33.17
CA GLY A 502 9.74 22.55 -33.72
C GLY A 502 8.87 23.20 -32.63
N THR A 503 7.69 23.65 -33.02
CA THR A 503 6.63 24.08 -32.10
C THR A 503 5.89 22.86 -31.57
N CYS A 504 6.04 22.61 -30.26
CA CYS A 504 5.32 21.58 -29.54
C CYS A 504 3.94 22.08 -29.12
N THR A 505 2.91 21.27 -29.35
CA THR A 505 1.53 21.48 -28.86
C THR A 505 1.05 20.20 -28.19
N ASN A 506 0.71 20.28 -26.90
CA ASN A 506 0.17 19.15 -26.16
C ASN A 506 -1.23 18.78 -26.66
N THR A 507 -1.55 17.49 -26.70
CA THR A 507 -2.85 16.93 -27.09
C THR A 507 -3.25 15.83 -26.12
N MET A 508 -4.54 15.49 -26.02
CA MET A 508 -4.94 14.41 -25.11
C MET A 508 -4.38 13.06 -25.58
N GLY A 509 -3.53 12.43 -24.77
CA GLY A 509 -2.84 11.17 -25.03
C GLY A 509 -1.55 11.30 -25.85
N GLY A 510 -1.02 12.50 -26.06
CA GLY A 510 0.26 12.69 -26.77
C GLY A 510 0.53 14.14 -27.18
N TYR A 511 1.50 14.35 -28.08
CA TYR A 511 1.84 15.71 -28.54
C TYR A 511 2.02 15.79 -30.05
N SER A 512 1.83 17.01 -30.57
CA SER A 512 2.11 17.36 -31.95
C SER A 512 3.32 18.29 -32.01
N CYS A 513 4.31 17.92 -32.81
CA CYS A 513 5.50 18.71 -33.08
C CYS A 513 5.47 19.18 -34.53
N THR A 514 5.44 20.50 -34.75
CA THR A 514 5.31 21.07 -36.11
C THR A 514 6.40 22.10 -36.38
N CYS A 515 6.90 22.17 -37.61
CA CYS A 515 7.86 23.20 -37.99
C CYS A 515 7.18 24.58 -38.06
N PRO A 516 7.83 25.65 -37.57
CA PRO A 516 7.30 27.00 -37.68
C PRO A 516 7.15 27.43 -39.16
N PRO A 517 6.25 28.40 -39.46
CA PRO A 517 6.00 28.84 -40.83
C PRO A 517 7.28 29.22 -41.60
N GLY A 518 7.42 28.72 -42.83
CA GLY A 518 8.60 28.94 -43.67
C GLY A 518 9.76 27.99 -43.40
N SER A 519 9.53 26.91 -42.66
CA SER A 519 10.48 25.80 -42.49
C SER A 519 9.78 24.44 -42.66
N SER A 520 10.53 23.42 -43.08
CA SER A 520 10.05 22.07 -43.33
C SER A 520 11.04 21.00 -42.82
N GLY A 521 10.53 19.80 -42.56
CA GLY A 521 11.28 18.67 -42.00
C GLY A 521 10.43 17.81 -41.08
N ASP A 522 11.01 16.77 -40.51
CA ASP A 522 10.43 16.00 -39.40
C ASP A 522 10.97 16.56 -38.07
N PRO A 523 10.19 17.41 -37.37
CA PRO A 523 10.64 18.07 -36.16
C PRO A 523 10.71 17.14 -34.94
N THR A 524 10.25 15.89 -35.03
CA THR A 524 10.39 14.91 -33.94
C THR A 524 11.77 14.28 -33.89
N GLN A 525 12.47 14.24 -35.03
CA GLN A 525 13.79 13.61 -35.14
C GLN A 525 14.93 14.61 -35.32
N LYS A 526 14.69 15.73 -36.02
CA LYS A 526 15.74 16.70 -36.38
C LYS A 526 15.22 18.13 -36.42
N ALA A 527 16.14 19.09 -36.34
CA ALA A 527 15.82 20.51 -36.47
C ALA A 527 15.22 20.86 -37.85
N CYS A 528 14.22 21.75 -37.83
CA CYS A 528 13.55 22.23 -39.03
C CYS A 528 14.50 23.00 -39.95
N VAL A 529 14.33 22.84 -41.27
CA VAL A 529 15.14 23.51 -42.29
C VAL A 529 14.33 24.63 -42.94
N PRO A 530 14.86 25.86 -43.07
CA PRO A 530 14.13 26.96 -43.72
C PRO A 530 13.87 26.68 -45.21
N ASP A 531 12.65 26.98 -45.66
CA ASP A 531 12.22 26.76 -47.04
C ASP A 531 12.91 27.75 -47.99
N LYS A 532 13.58 27.22 -49.02
CA LYS A 532 14.35 28.00 -50.01
C LYS A 532 13.52 28.99 -50.86
N LYS A 533 12.18 29.00 -50.72
CA LYS A 533 11.28 29.86 -51.49
C LYS A 533 11.44 31.35 -51.17
N HIS A 534 11.73 31.71 -49.92
CA HIS A 534 11.87 33.12 -49.53
C HIS A 534 13.13 33.78 -50.10
N THR A 535 14.23 33.04 -50.22
CA THR A 535 15.51 33.54 -50.77
C THR A 535 15.44 33.77 -52.28
N LEU A 536 14.65 32.97 -53.00
CA LEU A 536 14.45 33.09 -54.46
C LEU A 536 13.64 34.34 -54.81
N VAL A 537 12.58 34.64 -54.04
CA VAL A 537 11.77 35.86 -54.25
C VAL A 537 12.59 37.13 -53.96
N LEU A 538 13.38 37.14 -52.86
CA LEU A 538 14.27 38.27 -52.57
C LEU A 538 15.35 38.45 -53.66
N GLY A 539 15.96 37.36 -54.13
CA GLY A 539 16.97 37.39 -55.19
C GLY A 539 16.42 37.91 -56.51
N VAL A 540 15.19 37.54 -56.87
CA VAL A 540 14.51 38.05 -58.09
C VAL A 540 14.19 39.53 -57.95
N ILE A 541 13.72 40.00 -56.79
CA ILE A 541 13.42 41.43 -56.55
C ILE A 541 14.69 42.29 -56.64
N ILE A 542 15.80 41.84 -56.07
CA ILE A 542 17.10 42.55 -56.13
C ILE A 542 17.67 42.53 -57.56
N GLY A 543 17.50 41.43 -58.30
CA GLY A 543 17.92 41.33 -59.70
C GLY A 543 17.13 42.26 -60.63
N VAL A 544 15.81 42.31 -60.49
CA VAL A 544 14.92 43.14 -61.35
C VAL A 544 15.11 44.64 -61.06
N SER A 545 15.27 45.03 -59.80
CA SER A 545 15.48 46.44 -59.40
C SER A 545 16.79 47.02 -59.93
N ASN A 546 17.90 46.28 -59.83
CA ASN A 546 19.19 46.72 -60.39
C ASN A 546 19.18 46.78 -61.92
N GLY A 547 18.49 45.83 -62.58
CA GLY A 547 18.35 45.80 -64.04
C GLY A 547 17.57 47.01 -64.59
N VAL A 548 16.43 47.36 -63.97
CA VAL A 548 15.63 48.53 -64.37
C VAL A 548 16.39 49.83 -64.09
N GLY A 549 17.10 49.93 -62.96
CA GLY A 549 17.93 51.10 -62.63
C GLY A 549 19.01 51.38 -63.68
N LEU A 550 19.73 50.36 -64.14
CA LEU A 550 20.75 50.49 -65.20
C LEU A 550 20.15 50.88 -66.56
N LEU A 551 18.97 50.36 -66.90
CA LEU A 551 18.27 50.75 -68.12
C LEU A 551 17.78 52.20 -68.08
N LEU A 552 17.30 52.68 -66.93
CA LEU A 552 16.91 54.09 -66.77
C LEU A 552 18.10 55.04 -66.78
N LEU A 553 19.24 54.64 -66.19
CA LEU A 553 20.47 55.44 -66.22
C LEU A 553 21.07 55.51 -67.64
N SER A 554 21.10 54.38 -68.36
CA SER A 554 21.62 54.34 -69.73
C SER A 554 20.73 55.14 -70.70
N THR A 555 19.40 55.01 -70.59
CA THR A 555 18.46 55.82 -71.40
C THR A 555 18.55 57.29 -71.06
N SER A 556 18.68 57.66 -69.78
CA SER A 556 18.91 59.05 -69.34
C SER A 556 20.23 59.61 -69.88
N LEU A 557 21.32 58.84 -69.87
CA LEU A 557 22.60 59.21 -70.48
C LEU A 557 22.48 59.37 -72.00
N ILE A 558 21.73 58.51 -72.68
CA ILE A 558 21.47 58.63 -74.13
C ILE A 558 20.65 59.90 -74.42
N ILE A 559 19.61 60.18 -73.64
CA ILE A 559 18.79 61.40 -73.78
C ILE A 559 19.63 62.65 -73.50
N LEU A 560 20.48 62.63 -72.47
CA LEU A 560 21.40 63.72 -72.15
C LEU A 560 22.43 63.92 -73.27
N ARG A 561 23.02 62.85 -73.81
CA ARG A 561 23.91 62.93 -74.98
C ARG A 561 23.18 63.48 -76.21
N ARG A 562 21.93 63.07 -76.47
CA ARG A 562 21.11 63.60 -77.57
C ARG A 562 20.77 65.07 -77.37
N LYS A 563 20.39 65.49 -76.17
CA LYS A 563 20.16 66.91 -75.81
C LYS A 563 21.45 67.73 -75.91
N TRP A 564 22.58 67.18 -75.50
CA TRP A 564 23.89 67.84 -75.58
C TRP A 564 24.34 67.98 -77.04
N LYS A 565 24.17 66.95 -77.87
CA LYS A 565 24.44 67.00 -79.32
C LYS A 565 23.54 68.02 -80.03
N LYS A 566 22.24 68.07 -79.69
CA LYS A 566 21.31 69.12 -80.18
C LYS A 566 21.71 70.52 -79.71
N ARG A 567 22.08 70.72 -78.44
CA ARG A 567 22.57 72.02 -77.92
C ARG A 567 23.88 72.46 -78.57
N LYS A 568 24.80 71.52 -78.83
CA LYS A 568 26.05 71.78 -79.56
C LYS A 568 25.77 72.19 -81.01
N GLN A 569 24.86 71.51 -81.70
CA GLN A 569 24.41 71.90 -83.05
C GLN A 569 23.71 73.28 -83.05
N LYS A 570 22.89 73.59 -82.03
CA LYS A 570 22.27 74.92 -81.87
C LYS A 570 23.32 76.02 -81.67
N ARG A 571 24.32 75.80 -80.80
CA ARG A 571 25.45 76.74 -80.60
C ARG A 571 26.32 76.91 -81.86
N ILE A 572 26.51 75.86 -82.67
CA ILE A 572 27.24 75.96 -83.94
C ILE A 572 26.43 76.75 -84.98
N ARG A 573 25.11 76.54 -85.06
CA ARG A 573 24.21 77.35 -85.91
C ARG A 573 24.15 78.82 -85.48
N GLU A 574 24.12 79.11 -84.18
CA GLU A 574 24.19 80.48 -83.66
C GLU A 574 25.53 81.17 -83.93
N LYS A 575 26.64 80.42 -84.01
CA LYS A 575 27.94 80.94 -84.48
C LYS A 575 27.95 81.22 -85.97
N HIS A 576 27.34 80.37 -86.81
CA HIS A 576 27.18 80.63 -88.24
C HIS A 576 26.24 81.82 -88.52
N PHE A 577 25.18 82.00 -87.73
CA PHE A 577 24.29 83.18 -87.84
C PHE A 577 24.97 84.49 -87.40
N ARG A 578 25.90 84.44 -86.43
CA ARG A 578 26.71 85.62 -86.04
C ARG A 578 27.81 85.96 -87.04
N GLN A 579 28.35 84.97 -87.74
CA GLN A 579 29.37 85.21 -88.77
C GLN A 579 28.76 85.79 -90.05
N ASN A 580 27.53 85.40 -90.42
CA ASN A 580 26.82 85.95 -91.57
C ASN A 580 26.15 87.33 -91.34
N HIS A 581 26.16 87.86 -90.12
CA HIS A 581 25.63 89.20 -89.80
C HIS A 581 26.72 90.29 -89.76
N VAL A 582 28.00 89.92 -89.91
CA VAL A 582 29.15 90.83 -89.92
C VAL A 582 29.64 91.14 -91.34
N ASP A 583 29.31 90.31 -92.34
CA ASP A 583 29.76 90.50 -93.73
C ASP A 583 28.73 91.17 -94.68
N GLN A 584 27.60 91.70 -94.19
CA GLN A 584 26.59 92.40 -95.02
C GLN A 584 26.01 93.71 -94.41
N ALA A 585 26.69 94.35 -93.45
CA ALA A 585 26.23 95.63 -92.88
C ALA A 585 27.34 96.65 -92.59
N THR A 586 28.34 96.74 -93.47
CA THR A 586 29.17 97.95 -93.68
C THR A 586 29.34 98.22 -95.17
N GLU A 587 28.22 98.37 -95.87
CA GLU A 587 28.15 99.12 -97.12
C GLU A 587 26.89 99.99 -97.05
N GLY A 588 27.08 101.31 -96.98
CA GLY A 588 26.06 102.31 -97.28
C GLY A 588 25.15 102.75 -96.13
N THR A 589 25.66 103.54 -95.18
CA THR A 589 24.84 104.56 -94.50
C THR A 589 25.32 105.96 -94.89
N SER A 590 24.55 106.54 -95.82
CA SER A 590 24.32 107.96 -96.13
C SER A 590 25.49 108.94 -96.23
N ARG A 591 25.85 109.17 -97.49
CA ARG A 591 26.11 110.48 -98.08
C ARG A 591 24.86 111.37 -97.91
N ASN A 592 25.10 112.62 -97.57
CA ASN A 592 24.19 113.78 -97.60
C ASN A 592 23.16 113.91 -96.48
N TYR A 593 23.57 114.68 -95.46
CA TYR A 593 22.81 115.88 -95.15
C TYR A 593 23.47 117.10 -95.82
N SER A 594 22.61 117.94 -96.38
CA SER A 594 22.84 118.99 -97.35
C SER A 594 23.39 120.28 -96.75
N LEU A 595 24.25 120.94 -97.53
CA LEU A 595 24.42 122.39 -97.73
C LEU A 595 23.58 123.36 -96.88
N GLU A 596 24.28 124.19 -96.11
CA GLU A 596 24.19 125.67 -96.03
C GLU A 596 25.28 126.10 -95.01
N LYS A 597 26.09 127.14 -95.14
CA LYS A 597 26.16 128.25 -96.09
C LYS A 597 27.56 128.85 -95.97
N GLU A 598 28.00 129.37 -97.11
CA GLU A 598 29.08 130.30 -97.37
C GLU A 598 29.38 131.36 -96.27
N ILE A 599 30.64 131.87 -96.26
CA ILE A 599 31.09 133.25 -95.93
C ILE A 599 32.13 133.43 -94.79
N LEU A 600 33.26 134.03 -95.23
CA LEU A 600 34.24 134.95 -94.61
C LEU A 600 35.25 134.39 -93.59
N TRP A 601 36.58 134.35 -93.86
CA TRP A 601 37.56 135.47 -94.00
C TRP A 601 37.56 136.39 -92.77
N THR A 602 38.65 136.67 -92.07
CA THR A 602 39.92 137.27 -92.52
C THR A 602 40.97 137.23 -91.38
N GLU A 603 42.26 137.30 -91.76
CA GLU A 603 43.37 137.99 -91.05
C GLU A 603 43.79 137.49 -89.65
N ALA A 604 45.02 137.64 -89.19
CA ALA A 604 46.35 137.95 -89.71
C ALA A 604 47.28 137.87 -88.47
N ALA A 605 48.57 137.78 -88.72
CA ALA A 605 49.67 138.11 -87.79
C ALA A 605 50.01 137.14 -86.64
N GLY A 606 51.22 136.56 -86.75
CA GLY A 606 52.21 136.72 -85.69
C GLY A 606 52.86 135.44 -85.14
N ARG A 607 54.17 135.31 -85.42
CA ARG A 607 55.22 134.57 -84.67
C ARG A 607 55.04 133.05 -84.55
N GLY A 608 56.04 132.21 -84.81
CA GLY A 608 57.47 132.39 -84.67
C GLY A 608 57.99 131.43 -83.59
N LYS A 609 59.00 130.64 -83.97
CA LYS A 609 60.04 129.98 -83.16
C LYS A 609 59.70 129.44 -81.76
N GLY A 610 60.13 128.20 -81.54
CA GLY A 610 60.39 127.59 -80.23
C GLY A 610 60.74 126.13 -80.42
#